data_AF-A0A953RR45-F1
#
_entry.id   AF-A0A953RR45-F1
#
_cell.length_a   1.000
_cell.length_b   1.000
_cell.length_c   1.000
_cell.angle_alpha   90.00
_cell.angle_beta   90.00
_cell.angle_gamma   90.00
#
_symmetry.space_group_name_H-M   'P 1'
#
loop_
_entity.id
_entity.type
_entity.pdbx_description
1 polymer ?
#
loop_
_entity_poly.entity_id
_entity_poly.type
_entity_poly.pdbx_seq_one_letter_code
_entity_poly.pdbx_strand_id
1 'polypeptide(L)'
;MRNFKIWVCFPLVFLLLACVSQAQSLGDVARQQRQKQQTKEPNATHKVVTNDEIPESPDASSDSSDNADGAPESSAPVASTSGKKTAEQWKAEIQVRKARIAAIQSQVDKLNNSVHFVEANRYTNGVQYNQYQLKKQQEAQRLQKQLDGEKKQLEDAQESARKSGFGTAVYDPAN
;
A
#
# COMPACT_ATOMS: atom_id res chain seq x y z
N MET A 1 42.57 -10.98 -55.28
CA MET A 1 43.08 -11.50 -53.99
C MET A 1 43.31 -10.30 -53.08
N ARG A 2 42.72 -10.10 -51.90
CA ARG A 2 41.78 -10.85 -51.04
C ARG A 2 40.77 -9.83 -50.50
N ASN A 3 39.51 -10.21 -50.58
CA ASN A 3 38.35 -9.45 -50.11
C ASN A 3 38.33 -9.52 -48.58
N PHE A 4 38.36 -8.37 -47.90
CA PHE A 4 38.25 -8.35 -46.43
C PHE A 4 36.78 -8.51 -46.06
N LYS A 5 36.45 -9.71 -45.58
CA LYS A 5 35.15 -10.10 -45.05
C LYS A 5 34.75 -9.15 -43.92
N ILE A 6 33.70 -8.39 -44.14
CA ILE A 6 32.92 -7.69 -43.12
C ILE A 6 32.42 -8.77 -42.15
N TRP A 7 33.03 -8.80 -40.98
CA TRP A 7 32.68 -9.73 -39.93
C TRP A 7 31.39 -9.23 -39.27
N VAL A 8 30.33 -9.98 -39.56
CA VAL A 8 29.04 -10.01 -38.88
C VAL A 8 29.27 -9.97 -37.36
N CYS A 9 28.94 -8.85 -36.73
CA CYS A 9 28.63 -8.72 -35.29
C CYS A 9 28.19 -7.27 -34.99
N PHE A 10 27.16 -6.79 -35.68
CA PHE A 10 26.53 -5.51 -35.34
C PHE A 10 25.00 -5.53 -35.57
N PRO A 11 24.26 -6.36 -34.80
CA PRO A 11 22.91 -5.96 -34.44
C PRO A 11 22.60 -6.23 -32.96
N LEU A 12 23.53 -5.93 -32.05
CA LEU A 12 23.27 -6.02 -30.58
C LEU A 12 23.51 -4.69 -29.85
N VAL A 13 23.44 -3.57 -30.57
CA VAL A 13 23.60 -2.22 -29.97
C VAL A 13 22.35 -1.34 -30.20
N PHE A 14 21.29 -1.88 -30.80
CA PHE A 14 20.04 -1.16 -31.07
C PHE A 14 18.82 -1.76 -30.34
N LEU A 15 19.01 -2.30 -29.14
CA LEU A 15 17.93 -2.80 -28.27
C LEU A 15 18.15 -2.41 -26.81
N LEU A 16 18.51 -1.15 -26.57
CA LEU A 16 18.79 -0.63 -25.23
C LEU A 16 18.27 0.81 -25.02
N LEU A 17 17.18 1.17 -25.69
CA LEU A 17 16.59 2.50 -25.57
C LEU A 17 15.05 2.49 -25.66
N ALA A 18 14.39 1.68 -24.84
CA ALA A 18 12.93 1.72 -24.69
C ALA A 18 12.44 1.25 -23.30
N CYS A 19 12.98 1.82 -22.22
CA CYS A 19 12.32 1.77 -20.91
C CYS A 19 12.41 3.15 -20.23
N VAL A 20 11.76 4.15 -20.81
CA VAL A 20 11.33 5.33 -20.04
C VAL A 20 9.98 4.97 -19.43
N SER A 21 10.01 4.18 -18.35
CA SER A 21 8.83 3.94 -17.52
C SER A 21 8.53 5.23 -16.76
N GLN A 22 7.36 5.82 -17.00
CA GLN A 22 6.84 6.92 -16.20
C GLN A 22 6.71 6.46 -14.74
N ALA A 23 7.65 6.87 -13.90
CA ALA A 23 7.49 6.82 -12.45
C ALA A 23 6.53 7.95 -12.04
N GLN A 24 5.23 7.75 -12.25
CA GLN A 24 4.22 8.58 -11.60
C GLN A 24 4.30 8.27 -10.10
N SER A 25 5.01 9.14 -9.39
CA SER A 25 5.15 9.12 -7.95
C SER A 25 3.77 9.07 -7.31
N LEU A 26 3.51 8.06 -6.47
CA LEU A 26 2.28 7.96 -5.69
C LEU A 26 2.05 9.21 -4.81
N GLY A 27 3.09 10.00 -4.55
CA GLY A 27 2.98 11.30 -3.88
C GLY A 27 2.29 12.39 -4.72
N ASP A 28 2.36 12.32 -6.05
CA ASP A 28 1.73 13.30 -6.94
C ASP A 28 0.21 13.11 -7.02
N VAL A 29 -0.28 11.87 -7.00
CA VAL A 29 -1.72 11.55 -6.98
C VAL A 29 -2.39 12.07 -5.70
N ALA A 30 -1.72 11.93 -4.55
CA ALA A 30 -2.23 12.46 -3.28
C ALA A 30 -2.31 13.99 -3.26
N ARG A 31 -1.37 14.69 -3.92
CA ARG A 31 -1.40 16.15 -4.08
C ARG A 31 -2.50 16.58 -5.06
N GLN A 32 -2.70 15.85 -6.16
CA GLN A 32 -3.79 16.12 -7.11
C GLN A 32 -5.18 15.94 -6.49
N GLN A 33 -5.39 14.96 -5.62
CA GLN A 33 -6.67 14.81 -4.91
C GLN A 33 -6.93 15.96 -3.93
N ARG A 34 -5.90 16.47 -3.23
CA ARG A 34 -6.03 17.66 -2.38
C ARG A 34 -6.30 18.92 -3.19
N GLN A 35 -5.65 19.10 -4.33
CA GLN A 35 -5.90 20.24 -5.22
C GLN A 35 -7.30 20.22 -5.84
N LYS A 36 -7.82 19.04 -6.24
CA LYS A 36 -9.21 18.90 -6.73
C LYS A 36 -10.26 19.22 -5.65
N GLN A 37 -9.93 19.02 -4.38
CA GLN A 37 -10.79 19.42 -3.27
C GLN A 37 -10.70 20.94 -2.99
N GLN A 38 -9.55 21.57 -3.28
CA GLN A 38 -9.31 22.98 -3.01
C GLN A 38 -9.81 23.94 -4.12
N THR A 39 -10.08 23.44 -5.34
CA THR A 39 -10.76 24.23 -6.41
C THR A 39 -12.29 24.21 -6.28
N LYS A 40 -12.83 23.55 -5.24
CA LYS A 40 -14.24 23.68 -4.82
C LYS A 40 -14.31 24.53 -3.56
N GLU A 41 -14.22 25.85 -3.69
CA GLU A 41 -14.51 26.81 -2.63
C GLU A 41 -15.12 28.06 -3.29
N PRO A 42 -15.88 28.93 -2.61
CA PRO A 42 -16.76 28.74 -1.45
C PRO A 42 -18.14 29.41 -1.67
N ASN A 43 -19.25 28.83 -1.18
CA ASN A 43 -20.44 29.66 -0.96
C ASN A 43 -21.27 29.21 0.25
N ALA A 44 -21.62 30.22 1.03
CA ALA A 44 -22.37 30.27 2.26
C ALA A 44 -23.53 29.27 2.38
N THR A 45 -23.60 28.58 3.52
CA THR A 45 -24.49 28.95 4.64
C THR A 45 -24.40 27.91 5.74
N HIS A 46 -24.14 28.37 6.96
CA HIS A 46 -24.27 27.58 8.17
C HIS A 46 -25.76 27.25 8.39
N LYS A 47 -26.21 26.08 7.91
CA LYS A 47 -27.53 25.53 8.26
C LYS A 47 -27.33 24.38 9.23
N VAL A 48 -27.55 24.69 10.51
CA VAL A 48 -27.88 23.73 11.55
C VAL A 48 -29.15 23.01 11.07
N VAL A 49 -29.02 21.75 10.72
CA VAL A 49 -30.18 20.88 10.46
C VAL A 49 -30.58 20.30 11.82
N THR A 50 -31.48 21.00 12.50
CA THR A 50 -32.26 20.44 13.59
C THR A 50 -33.25 19.44 12.99
N ASN A 51 -33.41 18.31 13.66
CA ASN A 51 -34.23 17.17 13.26
C ASN A 51 -35.73 17.49 13.38
N ASP A 52 -36.28 18.32 12.49
CA ASP A 52 -37.69 18.76 12.53
C ASP A 52 -38.44 18.61 11.18
N GLU A 53 -37.90 17.87 10.22
CA GLU A 53 -38.60 17.58 8.96
C GLU A 53 -38.56 16.08 8.65
N ILE A 54 -39.31 15.34 9.47
CA ILE A 54 -39.74 13.96 9.19
C ILE A 54 -41.05 14.05 8.41
N PRO A 55 -41.10 13.70 7.10
CA PRO A 55 -42.38 13.41 6.48
C PRO A 55 -42.92 12.09 7.03
N GLU A 56 -44.12 12.22 7.58
CA GLU A 56 -44.99 11.19 8.12
C GLU A 56 -45.25 10.08 7.08
N SER A 57 -45.01 8.84 7.49
CA SER A 57 -45.29 7.62 6.72
C SER A 57 -46.80 7.44 6.49
N PRO A 58 -47.26 7.11 5.27
CA PRO A 58 -48.55 6.46 5.11
C PRO A 58 -48.38 4.94 5.17
N ASP A 59 -48.96 4.37 6.21
CA ASP A 59 -49.39 2.97 6.30
C ASP A 59 -50.54 2.76 5.30
N ALA A 60 -50.44 1.76 4.41
CA ALA A 60 -51.57 1.26 3.63
C ALA A 60 -51.28 -0.17 3.10
N SER A 61 -52.05 -1.10 3.66
CA SER A 61 -52.16 -2.53 3.39
C SER A 61 -52.44 -2.93 1.93
N SER A 62 -52.04 -4.18 1.60
CA SER A 62 -52.64 -5.20 0.70
C SER A 62 -53.13 -4.76 -0.70
N ASP A 63 -52.91 -5.47 -1.81
CA ASP A 63 -53.06 -6.89 -2.05
C ASP A 63 -52.62 -7.24 -3.50
N SER A 64 -52.41 -8.53 -3.73
CA SER A 64 -52.63 -9.36 -4.93
C SER A 64 -51.88 -9.14 -6.27
N SER A 65 -51.08 -10.17 -6.56
CA SER A 65 -51.16 -11.08 -7.72
C SER A 65 -50.48 -10.77 -9.08
N ASP A 66 -49.61 -11.73 -9.39
CA ASP A 66 -49.53 -12.54 -10.61
C ASP A 66 -48.58 -12.14 -11.77
N ASN A 67 -47.51 -12.97 -11.84
CA ASN A 67 -46.97 -13.71 -12.99
C ASN A 67 -46.37 -12.95 -14.19
N ALA A 68 -45.06 -13.12 -14.40
CA ALA A 68 -44.53 -14.05 -15.41
C ALA A 68 -42.99 -13.94 -15.55
N ASP A 69 -42.33 -15.02 -15.10
CA ASP A 69 -41.31 -15.82 -15.81
C ASP A 69 -40.04 -15.18 -16.43
N GLY A 70 -38.88 -15.74 -16.06
CA GLY A 70 -37.59 -15.55 -16.77
C GLY A 70 -36.34 -15.32 -15.91
N ALA A 71 -35.83 -16.38 -15.27
CA ALA A 71 -34.55 -16.45 -14.51
C ALA A 71 -33.27 -16.36 -15.40
N PRO A 72 -32.03 -16.54 -14.90
CA PRO A 72 -31.44 -16.31 -13.57
C PRO A 72 -30.12 -15.48 -13.60
N GLU A 73 -29.59 -15.17 -12.41
CA GLU A 73 -28.15 -15.03 -12.13
C GLU A 73 -27.33 -13.92 -12.82
N SER A 74 -27.22 -12.81 -12.12
CA SER A 74 -25.89 -12.36 -11.72
C SER A 74 -25.98 -11.82 -10.30
N SER A 75 -25.91 -12.74 -9.35
CA SER A 75 -25.64 -12.45 -7.95
C SER A 75 -24.25 -11.81 -7.84
N ALA A 76 -24.15 -10.52 -8.14
CA ALA A 76 -23.17 -9.72 -7.42
C ALA A 76 -23.71 -9.64 -5.99
N PRO A 77 -23.04 -10.20 -4.98
CA PRO A 77 -23.38 -9.85 -3.62
C PRO A 77 -23.05 -8.35 -3.52
N VAL A 78 -24.08 -7.51 -3.56
CA VAL A 78 -24.00 -6.18 -2.99
C VAL A 78 -23.69 -6.40 -1.52
N ALA A 79 -22.39 -6.47 -1.21
CA ALA A 79 -21.88 -6.52 0.15
C ALA A 79 -22.10 -5.14 0.78
N SER A 80 -23.35 -4.82 1.04
CA SER A 80 -23.76 -3.79 1.98
C SER A 80 -23.60 -4.37 3.39
N THR A 81 -22.38 -4.76 3.76
CA THR A 81 -22.01 -4.91 5.18
C THR A 81 -21.39 -3.60 5.62
N SER A 82 -22.25 -2.65 5.89
CA SER A 82 -21.97 -1.49 6.73
C SER A 82 -21.33 -1.97 8.04
N GLY A 83 -19.99 -1.96 8.10
CA GLY A 83 -19.19 -2.26 9.28
C GLY A 83 -18.08 -3.31 9.14
N LYS A 84 -18.05 -4.13 8.07
CA LYS A 84 -17.03 -5.19 7.92
C LYS A 84 -16.18 -4.98 6.67
N LYS A 85 -14.85 -5.08 6.82
CA LYS A 85 -13.89 -4.97 5.70
C LYS A 85 -14.15 -6.05 4.64
N THR A 86 -14.11 -5.68 3.37
CA THR A 86 -14.22 -6.63 2.25
C THR A 86 -12.94 -7.45 2.07
N ALA A 87 -12.99 -8.52 1.28
CA ALA A 87 -11.83 -9.35 0.97
C ALA A 87 -10.69 -8.53 0.33
N GLU A 88 -11.05 -7.63 -0.58
CA GLU A 88 -10.12 -6.75 -1.30
C GLU A 88 -9.46 -5.75 -0.34
N GLN A 89 -10.23 -5.24 0.62
CA GLN A 89 -9.71 -4.32 1.65
C GLN A 89 -8.72 -5.04 2.58
N TRP A 90 -9.03 -6.26 3.01
CA TRP A 90 -8.09 -7.08 3.78
C TRP A 90 -6.81 -7.38 2.99
N LYS A 91 -6.94 -7.77 1.72
CA LYS A 91 -5.80 -8.03 0.83
C LYS A 91 -4.91 -6.78 0.70
N ALA A 92 -5.52 -5.63 0.43
CA ALA A 92 -4.80 -4.37 0.27
C ALA A 92 -4.03 -3.99 1.55
N GLU A 93 -4.68 -4.08 2.72
CA GLU A 93 -4.02 -3.80 4.00
C GLU A 93 -2.82 -4.73 4.25
N ILE A 94 -3.02 -6.04 4.05
CA ILE A 94 -1.97 -7.06 4.24
C ILE A 94 -0.80 -6.80 3.29
N GLN A 95 -1.06 -6.45 2.03
CA GLN A 95 -0.01 -6.11 1.07
C GLN A 95 0.76 -4.84 1.48
N VAL A 96 0.07 -3.80 1.92
CA VAL A 96 0.71 -2.56 2.41
C VAL A 96 1.60 -2.86 3.62
N ARG A 97 1.15 -3.70 4.56
CA ARG A 97 1.96 -4.11 5.71
C ARG A 97 3.19 -4.92 5.30
N LYS A 98 3.04 -5.89 4.39
CA LYS A 98 4.18 -6.66 3.83
C LYS A 98 5.21 -5.73 3.17
N ALA A 99 4.76 -4.77 2.36
CA ALA A 99 5.63 -3.79 1.71
C ALA A 99 6.36 -2.91 2.74
N ARG A 100 5.67 -2.47 3.80
CA ARG A 100 6.26 -1.72 4.90
C ARG A 100 7.32 -2.52 5.65
N ILE A 101 7.05 -3.80 5.97
CA ILE A 101 8.03 -4.69 6.60
C ILE A 101 9.28 -4.81 5.72
N ALA A 102 9.12 -5.05 4.42
CA ALA A 102 10.25 -5.13 3.49
C ALA A 102 11.06 -3.82 3.44
N ALA A 103 10.39 -2.67 3.43
CA ALA A 103 11.04 -1.37 3.45
C ALA A 103 11.83 -1.12 4.75
N ILE A 104 11.27 -1.46 5.91
CA ILE A 104 11.96 -1.32 7.20
C ILE A 104 13.14 -2.29 7.27
N GLN A 105 12.97 -3.54 6.84
CA GLN A 105 14.04 -4.53 6.81
C GLN A 105 15.23 -4.04 5.98
N SER A 106 14.96 -3.54 4.77
CA SER A 106 16.01 -2.97 3.90
C SER A 106 16.74 -1.80 4.56
N GLN A 107 16.06 -0.95 5.32
CA GLN A 107 16.69 0.14 6.06
C GLN A 107 17.57 -0.36 7.21
N VAL A 108 17.09 -1.36 7.97
CA VAL A 108 17.88 -2.02 9.02
C VAL A 108 19.16 -2.61 8.41
N ASP A 109 19.03 -3.37 7.31
CA ASP A 109 20.16 -4.01 6.65
C ASP A 109 21.15 -2.97 6.13
N LYS A 110 20.67 -1.90 5.50
CA LYS A 110 21.51 -0.80 5.02
C LYS A 110 22.28 -0.12 6.15
N LEU A 111 21.62 0.16 7.28
CA LEU A 111 22.29 0.78 8.42
C LEU A 111 23.34 -0.16 9.00
N ASN A 112 22.97 -1.40 9.29
CA ASN A 112 23.88 -2.41 9.84
C ASN A 112 25.11 -2.62 8.96
N ASN A 113 24.92 -2.77 7.64
CA ASN A 113 26.01 -2.91 6.68
C ASN A 113 26.89 -1.66 6.55
N SER A 114 26.43 -0.51 7.07
CA SER A 114 27.19 0.74 7.04
C SER A 114 27.87 1.07 8.37
N VAL A 115 27.64 0.29 9.43
CA VAL A 115 28.25 0.46 10.75
C VAL A 115 29.65 -0.13 10.73
N HIS A 116 30.66 0.71 10.92
CA HIS A 116 32.07 0.29 10.95
C HIS A 116 32.80 1.06 12.02
N PHE A 117 33.20 0.41 13.10
CA PHE A 117 34.01 1.04 14.14
C PHE A 117 35.49 0.98 13.78
N VAL A 118 36.22 2.04 14.14
CA VAL A 118 37.69 2.11 14.02
C VAL A 118 38.30 2.33 15.39
N GLU A 119 39.59 2.09 15.52
CA GLU A 119 40.31 2.44 16.73
C GLU A 119 40.36 3.97 16.91
N ALA A 120 40.04 4.46 18.11
CA ALA A 120 39.84 5.89 18.39
C ALA A 120 41.05 6.77 18.02
N ASN A 121 42.26 6.24 18.21
CA ASN A 121 43.52 6.96 17.99
C ASN A 121 44.11 6.74 16.58
N ARG A 122 43.46 5.93 15.73
CA ARG A 122 43.96 5.62 14.38
C ARG A 122 43.87 6.80 13.42
N TYR A 123 42.90 7.69 13.66
CA TYR A 123 42.64 8.87 12.85
C TYR A 123 42.38 10.08 13.74
N THR A 124 42.68 11.29 13.24
CA THR A 124 42.49 12.56 13.97
C THR A 124 41.06 12.75 14.50
N ASN A 125 40.06 12.17 13.83
CA ASN A 125 38.64 12.25 14.17
C ASN A 125 38.00 10.88 14.51
N GLY A 126 38.79 9.89 14.92
CA GLY A 126 38.32 8.52 15.16
C GLY A 126 37.21 8.43 16.21
N VAL A 127 37.31 9.21 17.29
CA VAL A 127 36.26 9.27 18.34
C VAL A 127 34.94 9.78 17.79
N GLN A 128 34.94 10.90 17.07
CA GLN A 128 33.73 11.49 16.48
C GLN A 128 33.11 10.57 15.43
N TYR A 129 33.95 9.94 14.60
CA TYR A 129 33.49 8.95 13.64
C TYR A 129 32.77 7.78 14.34
N ASN A 130 33.36 7.20 15.40
CA ASN A 130 32.74 6.13 16.17
C ASN A 130 31.43 6.55 16.85
N GLN A 131 31.32 7.79 17.31
CA GLN A 131 30.05 8.32 17.83
C GLN A 131 28.95 8.31 16.77
N TYR A 132 29.28 8.61 15.51
CA TYR A 132 28.32 8.52 14.41
C TYR A 132 27.93 7.07 14.12
N GLN A 133 28.87 6.12 14.19
CA GLN A 133 28.56 4.69 14.06
C GLN A 133 27.64 4.19 15.16
N LEU A 134 27.84 4.65 16.40
CA LEU A 134 26.95 4.35 17.52
C LEU A 134 25.52 4.86 17.28
N LYS A 135 25.37 6.08 16.73
CA LYS A 135 24.05 6.62 16.37
C LYS A 135 23.34 5.76 15.33
N LYS A 136 24.05 5.32 14.29
CA LYS A 136 23.49 4.39 13.28
C LYS A 136 23.04 3.08 13.90
N GLN A 137 23.84 2.53 14.82
CA GLN A 137 23.50 1.29 15.52
C GLN A 137 22.23 1.46 16.39
N GLN A 138 22.11 2.58 17.10
CA GLN A 138 20.89 2.91 17.87
C GLN A 138 19.67 3.07 16.96
N GLU A 139 19.84 3.69 15.80
CA GLU A 139 18.77 3.82 14.80
C GLU A 139 18.34 2.46 14.24
N ALA A 140 19.29 1.58 13.91
CA ALA A 140 19.00 0.22 13.48
C ALA A 140 18.20 -0.56 14.54
N GLN A 141 18.56 -0.44 15.82
CA GLN A 141 17.80 -1.04 16.92
C GLN A 141 16.38 -0.47 17.06
N ARG A 142 16.20 0.83 16.85
CA ARG A 142 14.88 1.46 16.83
C ARG A 142 14.03 0.93 15.69
N LEU A 143 14.59 0.82 14.48
CA LEU A 143 13.91 0.27 13.32
C LEU A 143 13.60 -1.22 13.49
N GLN A 144 14.47 -1.99 14.14
CA GLN A 144 14.21 -3.39 14.46
C GLN A 144 12.95 -3.54 15.33
N LYS A 145 12.80 -2.71 16.37
CA LYS A 145 11.58 -2.71 17.21
C LYS A 145 10.33 -2.35 16.40
N GLN A 146 10.45 -1.43 15.44
CA GLN A 146 9.33 -1.09 14.55
C GLN A 146 8.98 -2.24 13.61
N LEU A 147 10.00 -2.95 13.10
CA LEU A 147 9.83 -4.12 12.25
C LEU A 147 9.09 -5.24 12.99
N ASP A 148 9.46 -5.51 14.24
CA ASP A 148 8.79 -6.51 15.07
C ASP A 148 7.33 -6.12 15.34
N GLY A 149 7.06 -4.83 15.58
CA GLY A 149 5.71 -4.31 15.72
C GLY A 149 4.87 -4.46 14.45
N GLU A 150 5.42 -4.16 13.28
CA GLU A 150 4.72 -4.32 12.00
C GLU A 150 4.46 -5.79 11.65
N LYS A 151 5.40 -6.69 11.96
CA LYS A 151 5.19 -8.15 11.83
C LYS A 151 4.02 -8.63 12.68
N LYS A 152 3.97 -8.21 13.95
CA LYS A 152 2.84 -8.53 14.82
C LYS A 152 1.51 -8.01 14.26
N GLN A 153 1.48 -6.77 13.78
CA GLN A 153 0.26 -6.22 13.19
C GLN A 153 -0.15 -6.93 11.89
N LEU A 154 0.81 -7.41 11.11
CA LEU A 154 0.53 -8.25 9.94
C LEU A 154 -0.13 -9.57 10.35
N GLU A 155 0.39 -10.24 11.37
CA GLU A 155 -0.19 -11.46 11.94
C GLU A 155 -1.62 -11.21 12.46
N ASP A 156 -1.82 -10.14 13.23
CA ASP A 156 -3.15 -9.76 13.73
C ASP A 156 -4.15 -9.47 12.60
N ALA A 157 -3.71 -8.83 11.51
CA ALA A 157 -4.54 -8.56 10.34
C ALA A 157 -4.91 -9.85 9.60
N GLN A 158 -3.96 -10.78 9.42
CA GLN A 158 -4.21 -12.08 8.81
C GLN A 158 -5.19 -12.92 9.65
N GLU A 159 -4.99 -12.92 10.97
CA GLU A 159 -5.86 -13.61 11.92
C GLU A 159 -7.27 -13.02 11.94
N SER A 160 -7.39 -11.69 11.85
CA SER A 160 -8.68 -11.00 11.77
C SER A 160 -9.41 -11.29 10.47
N ALA A 161 -8.70 -11.37 9.35
CA ALA A 161 -9.27 -11.80 8.07
C ALA A 161 -9.79 -13.24 8.16
N ARG A 162 -8.99 -14.15 8.74
CA ARG A 162 -9.37 -15.56 8.98
C ARG A 162 -10.63 -15.69 9.83
N LYS A 163 -10.71 -14.95 10.94
CA LYS A 163 -11.90 -14.88 11.81
C LYS A 163 -13.12 -14.28 11.12
N SER A 164 -12.90 -13.41 10.14
CA SER A 164 -13.97 -12.81 9.33
C SER A 164 -14.47 -13.74 8.21
N GLY A 165 -13.96 -14.97 8.13
CA GLY A 165 -14.33 -15.96 7.10
C GLY A 165 -13.52 -15.84 5.81
N PHE A 166 -12.57 -14.92 5.74
CA PHE A 166 -11.65 -14.80 4.61
C PHE A 166 -10.47 -15.75 4.85
N GLY A 167 -10.47 -16.90 4.15
CA GLY A 167 -9.42 -17.92 4.28
C GLY A 167 -8.04 -17.47 3.78
N THR A 168 -7.11 -18.42 3.72
CA THR A 168 -5.70 -18.20 3.31
C THR A 168 -5.56 -17.52 1.95
N ALA A 169 -6.52 -17.67 1.04
CA ALA A 169 -6.51 -17.08 -0.29
C ALA A 169 -6.33 -15.54 -0.31
N VAL A 170 -6.71 -14.82 0.77
CA VAL A 170 -6.54 -13.36 0.84
C VAL A 170 -5.11 -12.95 1.15
N TYR A 171 -4.32 -13.80 1.83
CA TYR A 171 -2.99 -13.44 2.33
C TYR A 171 -1.83 -14.34 1.87
N ASP A 172 -2.15 -15.51 1.30
CA ASP A 172 -1.26 -16.46 0.65
C ASP A 172 -1.84 -16.83 -0.73
N PRO A 173 -1.83 -15.89 -1.70
CA PRO A 173 -2.20 -16.23 -3.07
C PRO A 173 -1.13 -17.20 -3.58
N ALA A 174 -1.51 -18.45 -3.79
CA ALA A 174 -0.63 -19.57 -4.17
C ALA A 174 0.64 -19.13 -4.92
N ASN A 175 1.79 -19.43 -4.30
CA ASN A 175 3.12 -19.25 -4.86
C ASN A 175 3.33 -20.08 -6.13
#